data_AF-A0A0F3HKZ9-F1
#
_entry.id   AF-A0A0F3HKZ9-F1
#
_cell.length_a   1.000
_cell.length_b   1.000
_cell.length_c   1.000
_cell.angle_alpha   90.00
_cell.angle_beta   90.00
_cell.angle_gamma   90.00
#
_symmetry.space_group_name_H-M   'P 1'
#
loop_
_entity.id
_entity.type
_entity.pdbx_description
1 polymer ?
#
loop_
_entity_poly.entity_id
_entity_poly.type
_entity_poly.pdbx_seq_one_letter_code
_entity_poly.pdbx_strand_id
1 'polypeptide(L)' 'MSDESRPMEVIKHNLDCQCHRRREWIRVNDKWHAIEFSVDDPNEPPMTEEEKANVALIIQQHLSKKSE' A
#
# COMPACT_ATOMS: atom_id res chain seq x y z
N MET A 1 -7.41 13.60 17.23
CA MET A 1 -6.90 13.37 15.87
C MET A 1 -7.85 12.38 15.25
N SER A 2 -8.45 12.67 14.10
CA SER A 2 -9.35 11.71 13.46
C SER A 2 -8.51 10.52 13.04
N ASP A 3 -8.78 9.34 13.62
CA ASP A 3 -8.23 8.04 13.21
C ASP A 3 -8.78 7.68 11.82
N GLU A 4 -8.42 8.48 10.82
CA GLU A 4 -8.71 8.17 9.43
C GLU A 4 -7.86 6.93 9.11
N SER A 5 -8.47 5.76 9.12
CA SER A 5 -7.87 4.52 8.64
C SER A 5 -8.44 4.24 7.25
N ARG A 6 -7.56 3.90 6.30
CA ARG A 6 -7.98 3.46 4.97
C ARG A 6 -7.80 1.94 4.90
N PRO A 7 -8.87 1.17 4.71
CA PRO A 7 -8.80 -0.28 4.71
C PRO A 7 -8.07 -0.81 3.47
N MET A 8 -7.59 -2.05 3.55
CA MET A 8 -7.09 -2.80 2.39
C MET A 8 -8.23 -3.07 1.40
N GLU A 9 -7.95 -2.95 0.10
CA GLU A 9 -8.88 -3.22 -0.97
C GLU A 9 -8.38 -4.39 -1.82
N VAL A 10 -9.24 -5.38 -2.08
CA VAL A 10 -8.96 -6.42 -3.09
C VAL A 10 -9.36 -5.89 -4.46
N ILE A 11 -8.39 -5.76 -5.37
CA ILE A 11 -8.61 -5.30 -6.73
C ILE A 11 -8.88 -6.50 -7.63
N LYS A 12 -10.10 -6.57 -8.16
CA LYS A 12 -10.48 -7.55 -9.19
C LYS A 12 -10.14 -6.96 -10.55
N HIS A 13 -9.18 -7.58 -11.24
CA HIS A 13 -8.96 -7.31 -12.66
C HIS A 13 -9.38 -8.52 -13.50
N ASN A 14 -9.82 -8.26 -14.74
CA ASN A 14 -10.05 -9.29 -15.74
C ASN A 14 -8.76 -9.52 -16.55
N LEU A 15 -7.69 -9.93 -15.85
CA LEU A 15 -6.40 -10.26 -16.47
C LEU A 15 -6.25 -11.77 -16.54
N ASP A 16 -5.76 -12.28 -17.66
CA ASP A 16 -5.58 -13.72 -17.90
C ASP A 16 -4.61 -14.38 -16.91
N CYS A 17 -3.73 -13.58 -16.29
CA CYS A 17 -2.75 -14.06 -15.31
C CYS A 17 -3.37 -14.48 -13.97
N GLN A 18 -4.68 -14.22 -13.75
CA GLN A 18 -5.42 -14.54 -12.51
C GLN A 18 -4.77 -13.98 -11.23
N CYS A 19 -3.78 -13.09 -11.34
CA CYS A 19 -3.09 -12.53 -10.19
C CYS A 19 -4.08 -11.72 -9.36
N HIS A 20 -4.22 -12.11 -8.09
CA HIS A 20 -4.94 -11.31 -7.13
C HIS A 20 -4.12 -10.05 -6.85
N ARG A 21 -4.75 -8.89 -6.86
CA ARG A 21 -4.10 -7.63 -6.49
C ARG A 21 -4.75 -7.05 -5.25
N ARG A 22 -3.94 -6.43 -4.42
CA ARG A 22 -4.40 -5.62 -3.30
C ARG A 22 -3.95 -4.19 -3.47
N ARG A 23 -4.75 -3.26 -2.96
CA ARG A 23 -4.35 -1.90 -2.67
C ARG A 23 -4.33 -1.70 -1.17
N GLU A 24 -3.22 -1.19 -0.67
CA GLU A 24 -3.10 -0.73 0.70
C GLU A 24 -2.62 0.71 0.75
N TRP A 25 -2.93 1.38 1.86
CA TRP A 25 -2.74 2.81 2.02
C TRP A 25 -1.71 3.08 3.11
N ILE A 26 -0.62 3.75 2.74
CA ILE A 26 0.47 4.11 3.64
C ILE A 26 0.45 5.62 3.87
N ARG A 27 0.48 6.06 5.12
CA ARG A 27 0.54 7.47 5.47
C ARG A 27 1.99 7.94 5.56
N VAL A 28 2.39 8.88 4.72
CA VAL A 28 3.73 9.48 4.68
C VAL A 28 3.60 10.99 4.60
N ASN A 29 4.27 11.75 5.48
CA ASN A 29 4.19 13.22 5.53
C ASN A 29 2.74 13.76 5.50
N ASP A 30 1.87 13.16 6.32
CA ASP A 30 0.43 13.47 6.39
C ASP A 30 -0.37 13.27 5.10
N LYS A 31 0.19 12.57 4.11
CA LYS A 31 -0.48 12.22 2.86
C LYS A 31 -0.65 10.71 2.75
N TRP A 32 -1.78 10.31 2.20
CA TRP A 32 -2.07 8.92 1.88
C TRP A 32 -1.45 8.54 0.54
N HIS A 33 -0.67 7.47 0.54
CA HIS A 33 -0.07 6.88 -0.64
C HIS A 33 -0.67 5.48 -0.85
N ALA A 34 -1.30 5.28 -2.02
CA ALA A 34 -1.78 3.96 -2.42
C ALA A 34 -0.61 3.13 -2.95
N ILE A 35 -0.58 1.86 -2.56
CA ILE A 35 0.36 0.87 -3.08
C ILE A 35 -0.45 -0.30 -3.57
N GLU A 36 -0.25 -0.64 -4.83
CA GLU A 36 -0.88 -1.78 -5.46
C GLU A 36 0.15 -2.86 -5.73
N PHE A 37 -0.13 -4.07 -5.27
CA PHE A 37 0.78 -5.20 -5.42
C PHE A 37 -0.01 -6.49 -5.65
N SER A 38 0.64 -7.46 -6.31
CA SER A 38 0.08 -8.78 -6.51
C SER A 38 0.26 -9.64 -5.26
N VAL A 39 -0.70 -10.49 -4.97
CA VAL A 39 -0.71 -11.45 -3.87
C VAL A 39 -1.15 -12.82 -4.39
N ASP A 40 -0.76 -13.88 -3.69
CA ASP A 40 -1.11 -15.25 -4.10
C ASP A 40 -2.54 -15.59 -3.70
N ASP A 41 -2.99 -15.18 -2.51
CA ASP A 41 -4.39 -15.29 -2.06
C ASP A 41 -4.92 -13.89 -1.72
N PRO A 42 -6.10 -13.46 -2.21
CA PRO A 42 -6.69 -12.16 -1.92
C PRO A 42 -7.19 -12.00 -0.48
N ASN A 43 -7.31 -13.09 0.30
CA ASN A 43 -7.83 -13.12 1.67
C ASN A 43 -6.77 -13.16 2.78
N GLU A 44 -5.48 -13.29 2.46
CA GLU A 44 -4.41 -13.03 3.43
C GLU A 44 -4.61 -11.68 4.17
N PRO A 45 -4.10 -11.56 5.40
CA PRO A 45 -4.24 -10.33 6.18
C PRO A 45 -3.58 -9.12 5.48
N PRO A 46 -4.06 -7.90 5.78
CA PRO A 46 -3.36 -6.67 5.40
C PRO A 46 -1.93 -6.62 5.96
N MET A 47 -1.10 -5.75 5.39
CA MET A 47 0.23 -5.46 5.94
C MET A 47 0.17 -5.11 7.43
N THR A 48 1.11 -5.66 8.17
CA THR A 48 1.40 -5.29 9.55
C THR A 48 1.90 -3.86 9.64
N GLU A 49 1.82 -3.26 10.82
CA GLU A 49 2.32 -1.89 11.03
C GLU A 49 3.83 -1.77 10.80
N GLU A 50 4.60 -2.83 11.05
CA GLU A 50 6.05 -2.88 10.76
C GLU A 50 6.32 -2.86 9.24
N GLU A 51 5.58 -3.65 8.46
CA GLU A 51 5.67 -3.64 7.00
C GLU A 51 5.29 -2.28 6.43
N LYS A 52 4.20 -1.68 6.93
CA LYS A 52 3.79 -0.32 6.54
C LYS A 52 4.87 0.71 6.86
N ALA A 53 5.53 0.61 8.02
CA ALA A 53 6.61 1.51 8.40
C ALA A 53 7.82 1.37 7.45
N ASN A 54 8.21 0.14 7.10
CA ASN A 54 9.30 -0.11 6.15
C ASN A 54 8.99 0.49 4.76
N VAL A 55 7.76 0.32 4.30
CA VAL A 55 7.33 0.87 3.02
C VAL A 55 7.22 2.41 3.05
N ALA A 56 6.79 2.98 4.18
CA ALA A 56 6.78 4.43 4.40
C ALA A 56 8.18 5.04 4.25
N LEU A 57 9.23 4.37 4.79
CA LEU A 57 10.62 4.81 4.63
C LEU A 57 11.06 4.85 3.17
N ILE A 58 10.70 3.83 2.37
CA ILE A 58 11.03 3.77 0.94
C ILE A 58 10.34 4.92 0.18
N ILE A 59 9.06 5.17 0.46
CA ILE A 59 8.31 6.28 -0.14
C ILE A 59 8.94 7.62 0.24
N GLN A 60 9.28 7.81 1.52
CA GLN A 60 9.90 9.03 2.01
C GLN A 60 11.24 9.30 1.30
N GLN A 61 12.10 8.29 1.18
CA GLN A 61 13.38 8.41 0.47
C GLN A 61 13.19 8.78 -1.00
N HIS A 62 12.20 8.18 -1.67
CA HIS A 62 11.90 8.49 -3.07
C HIS A 62 11.39 9.93 -3.26
N LEU A 63 10.55 10.42 -2.35
CA LEU A 63 10.04 11.79 -2.39
C LEU A 63 11.14 12.83 -2.13
N SER A 64 12.07 12.55 -1.21
CA SER A 64 13.22 13.42 -0.96
C SER A 64 14.12 13.55 -2.19
N LYS A 65 14.40 12.45 -2.91
CA LYS A 65 15.22 12.45 -4.14
C LYS A 65 14.57 13.19 -5.32
N LYS A 66 13.24 13.26 -5.36
CA LYS A 66 12.51 14.03 -6.39
C LYS A 66 12.52 15.55 -6.16
N SER A 67 12.94 15.98 -4.98
CA SER A 67 12.96 17.40 -4.59
C SER A 67 14.34 18.06 -4.84
N GLU A 68 15.32 17.27 -5.31
CA GLU A 68 16.62 17.72 -5.83
C GLU A 68 16.56 17.92 -7.36
#